data_AF-A0A6B0WF56-F1
#
_entry.id   AF-A0A6B0WF56-F1
#
_cell.length_a   1.000
_cell.length_b   1.000
_cell.length_c   1.000
_cell.angle_alpha   90.00
_cell.angle_beta   90.00
_cell.angle_gamma   90.00
#
_symmetry.space_group_name_H-M   'P 1'
#
loop_
_entity.id
_entity.type
_entity.pdbx_description
1 polymer ?
#
loop_
_entity_poly.entity_id
_entity_poly.type
_entity_poly.pdbx_seq_one_letter_code
_entity_poly.pdbx_strand_id
1 'polypeptide(L)'
;MDFGYTDSEEAFRAEVREFLADVWPEEIRRAGRASDEERERFRRAVGQRGWFSLGLPEEYGGLPNFSQMERYIVSDEASRAGAPLPPYLVSIMGPLIMKYGTDWMKEDVLPRIRNGDVDFVLGFTEPETGSDLANLQTRAYRDGDEYVINGQKMYGNPGPDDMMY
;
A
#
# COMPACT_ATOMS: atom_id res chain seq x y z
N MET A 1 23.64 -26.65 -4.88
CA MET A 1 22.82 -25.55 -4.33
C MET A 1 21.62 -25.45 -5.25
N ASP A 2 20.43 -25.68 -4.70
CA ASP A 2 19.17 -25.54 -5.42
C ASP A 2 18.63 -24.13 -5.14
N PHE A 3 18.20 -23.44 -6.18
CA PHE A 3 17.65 -22.07 -6.13
C PHE A 3 16.17 -22.04 -6.52
N GLY A 4 15.56 -23.20 -6.77
CA GLY A 4 14.13 -23.31 -7.03
C GLY A 4 13.30 -23.13 -5.76
N TYR A 5 11.99 -22.94 -5.96
CA TYR A 5 11.03 -23.01 -4.88
C TYR A 5 10.96 -24.42 -4.30
N THR A 6 10.76 -24.50 -2.99
CA THR A 6 10.33 -25.72 -2.32
C THR A 6 8.91 -26.12 -2.78
N ASP A 7 8.54 -27.38 -2.58
CA ASP A 7 7.18 -27.85 -2.93
C ASP A 7 6.08 -27.04 -2.23
N SER A 8 6.31 -26.61 -0.98
CA SER A 8 5.39 -25.73 -0.24
C SER A 8 5.28 -24.33 -0.84
N GLU A 9 6.40 -23.77 -1.29
CA GLU A 9 6.42 -22.45 -1.93
C GLU A 9 5.76 -22.49 -3.31
N GLU A 10 5.95 -23.58 -4.09
CA GLU A 10 5.26 -23.73 -5.37
C GLU A 10 3.75 -23.94 -5.19
N ALA A 11 3.34 -24.69 -4.16
CA ALA A 11 1.92 -24.84 -3.82
C ALA A 11 1.30 -23.50 -3.40
N PHE A 12 1.98 -22.72 -2.56
CA PHE A 12 1.52 -21.39 -2.16
C PHE A 12 1.46 -20.43 -3.36
N ARG A 13 2.46 -20.48 -4.23
CA ARG A 13 2.49 -19.70 -5.48
C ARG A 13 1.30 -20.03 -6.38
N ALA A 14 0.93 -21.30 -6.51
CA ALA A 14 -0.25 -21.71 -7.26
C ALA A 14 -1.54 -21.15 -6.62
N GLU A 15 -1.67 -21.20 -5.29
CA GLU A 15 -2.79 -20.64 -4.55
C GLU A 15 -2.92 -19.12 -4.76
N VAL A 16 -1.81 -18.38 -4.67
CA VAL A 16 -1.78 -16.94 -4.90
C VAL A 16 -2.24 -16.62 -6.32
N ARG A 17 -1.76 -17.38 -7.32
CA ARG A 17 -2.15 -17.18 -8.72
C ARG A 17 -3.63 -17.44 -8.95
N GLU A 18 -4.16 -18.52 -8.39
CA GLU A 18 -5.59 -18.85 -8.49
C GLU A 18 -6.45 -17.76 -7.84
N PHE A 19 -6.07 -17.32 -6.64
CA PHE A 19 -6.73 -16.22 -5.96
C PHE A 19 -6.73 -14.94 -6.81
N LEU A 20 -5.57 -14.53 -7.34
CA LEU A 20 -5.46 -13.32 -8.16
C LEU A 20 -6.25 -13.43 -9.48
N ALA A 21 -6.31 -14.61 -10.09
CA ALA A 21 -7.12 -14.82 -11.29
C ALA A 21 -8.63 -14.65 -11.01
N ASP A 22 -9.10 -15.00 -9.81
CA ASP A 22 -10.48 -14.77 -9.38
C ASP A 22 -10.73 -13.28 -9.06
N VAL A 23 -9.87 -12.65 -8.27
CA VAL A 23 -10.13 -11.30 -7.73
C VAL A 23 -9.67 -10.16 -8.63
N TRP A 24 -8.71 -10.42 -9.51
CA TRP A 24 -8.14 -9.47 -10.47
C TRP A 24 -7.97 -10.12 -11.85
N PRO A 25 -9.09 -10.48 -12.51
CA PRO A 25 -9.05 -11.16 -13.78
C PRO A 25 -8.34 -10.34 -14.87
N GLU A 26 -7.76 -11.05 -15.83
CA GLU A 26 -6.94 -10.51 -16.92
C GLU A 26 -7.66 -9.42 -17.74
N GLU A 27 -8.99 -9.46 -17.81
CA GLU A 27 -9.84 -8.45 -18.45
C GLU A 27 -9.65 -7.07 -17.83
N ILE A 28 -9.51 -6.98 -16.50
CA ILE A 28 -9.26 -5.70 -15.79
C ILE A 28 -7.92 -5.13 -16.22
N ARG A 29 -6.88 -5.98 -16.26
CA ARG A 29 -5.54 -5.60 -16.71
C ARG A 29 -5.56 -5.13 -18.16
N ARG A 30 -6.26 -5.83 -19.05
CA ARG A 30 -6.40 -5.48 -20.48
C ARG A 30 -7.18 -4.18 -20.69
N ALA A 31 -8.18 -3.89 -19.85
CA ALA A 31 -8.92 -2.65 -19.90
C ALA A 31 -8.05 -1.43 -19.52
N GLY A 32 -6.92 -1.64 -18.83
CA GLY A 32 -6.01 -0.59 -18.37
C GLY A 32 -6.56 0.28 -17.24
N ARG A 33 -7.81 0.03 -16.82
CA ARG A 33 -8.46 0.68 -15.68
C ARG A 33 -9.50 -0.28 -15.09
N ALA A 34 -9.52 -0.37 -13.77
CA ALA A 34 -10.58 -1.01 -13.01
C ALA A 34 -11.67 0.01 -12.67
N SER A 35 -12.93 -0.41 -12.73
CA SER A 35 -14.08 0.26 -12.14
C SER A 35 -13.99 0.30 -10.62
N ASP A 36 -14.78 1.17 -9.99
CA ASP A 36 -14.79 1.31 -8.52
C ASP A 36 -15.26 0.01 -7.84
N GLU A 37 -16.21 -0.71 -8.44
CA GLU A 37 -16.69 -2.00 -7.92
C GLU A 37 -15.61 -3.09 -7.99
N GLU A 38 -14.85 -3.15 -9.08
CA GLU A 38 -13.72 -4.07 -9.23
C GLU A 38 -12.60 -3.77 -8.22
N ARG A 39 -12.28 -2.48 -8.02
CA ARG A 39 -11.30 -2.04 -7.02
C ARG A 39 -11.75 -2.41 -5.61
N GLU A 40 -13.01 -2.16 -5.27
CA GLU A 40 -13.56 -2.47 -3.96
C GLU A 40 -13.61 -3.99 -3.70
N ARG A 41 -14.00 -4.79 -4.70
CA ARG A 41 -13.98 -6.25 -4.61
C ARG A 41 -12.56 -6.76 -4.35
N PHE A 42 -11.59 -6.27 -5.13
CA PHE A 42 -10.18 -6.62 -4.95
C PHE A 42 -9.69 -6.25 -3.56
N ARG A 43 -9.91 -5.01 -3.14
CA ARG A 43 -9.52 -4.48 -1.83
C ARG A 43 -10.07 -5.33 -0.69
N ARG A 44 -11.37 -5.65 -0.71
CA ARG A 44 -11.98 -6.51 0.31
C ARG A 44 -11.35 -7.91 0.35
N ALA A 45 -11.18 -8.56 -0.81
CA ALA A 45 -10.65 -9.91 -0.87
C ALA A 45 -9.20 -9.99 -0.38
N VAL A 46 -8.38 -9.01 -0.76
CA VAL A 46 -6.98 -8.88 -0.33
C VAL A 46 -6.89 -8.54 1.16
N GLY A 47 -7.75 -7.63 1.65
CA GLY A 47 -7.82 -7.25 3.06
C GLY A 47 -8.21 -8.43 3.96
N GLN A 48 -9.12 -9.31 3.52
CA GLN A 48 -9.47 -10.55 4.24
C GLN A 48 -8.27 -11.49 4.41
N ARG A 49 -7.33 -11.50 3.46
CA ARG A 49 -6.07 -12.24 3.56
C ARG A 49 -4.99 -11.50 4.37
N GLY A 50 -5.22 -10.24 4.75
CA GLY A 50 -4.25 -9.40 5.44
C GLY A 50 -3.03 -9.02 4.58
N TRP A 51 -3.15 -9.09 3.25
CA TRP A 51 -2.00 -8.90 2.36
C TRP A 51 -1.57 -7.44 2.17
N PHE A 52 -2.35 -6.48 2.68
CA PHE A 52 -1.92 -5.09 2.71
C PHE A 52 -0.85 -4.80 3.78
N SER A 53 -0.72 -5.66 4.79
CA SER A 53 0.24 -5.50 5.90
C SER A 53 1.41 -6.48 5.83
N LEU A 54 1.73 -7.05 4.66
CA LEU A 54 2.81 -8.04 4.48
C LEU A 54 4.18 -7.61 5.01
N GLY A 55 4.46 -6.31 5.01
CA GLY A 55 5.72 -5.74 5.52
C GLY A 55 5.71 -5.39 7.01
N LEU A 56 4.55 -5.48 7.69
CA LEU A 56 4.41 -5.03 9.08
C LEU A 56 4.70 -6.16 10.08
N PRO A 57 5.17 -5.83 11.30
CA PRO A 57 5.17 -6.74 12.44
C PRO A 57 3.75 -7.16 12.85
N GLU A 58 3.62 -8.32 13.50
CA GLU A 58 2.33 -8.86 13.98
C GLU A 58 1.59 -7.90 14.92
N GLU A 59 2.32 -7.22 15.82
CA GLU A 59 1.75 -6.21 16.75
C GLU A 59 1.06 -5.04 16.03
N TYR A 60 1.41 -4.80 14.76
CA TYR A 60 0.84 -3.75 13.90
C TYR A 60 -0.02 -4.33 12.77
N GLY A 61 -0.50 -5.56 12.93
CA GLY A 61 -1.43 -6.19 12.00
C GLY A 61 -0.78 -6.96 10.85
N GLY A 62 0.53 -7.19 10.90
CA GLY A 62 1.22 -8.13 10.01
C GLY A 62 0.76 -9.57 10.19
N LEU A 63 1.03 -10.43 9.20
CA LEU A 63 0.65 -11.83 9.24
C LEU A 63 1.64 -12.66 10.07
N PRO A 64 1.15 -13.49 11.01
CA PRO A 64 2.01 -14.34 11.82
C PRO A 64 2.60 -15.48 11.01
N ASN A 65 3.85 -15.83 11.31
CA ASN A 65 4.60 -16.91 10.64
C ASN A 65 4.69 -16.78 9.10
N PHE A 66 4.52 -15.58 8.55
CA PHE A 66 4.56 -15.35 7.11
C PHE A 66 5.97 -15.01 6.65
N SER A 67 6.59 -15.95 5.95
CA SER A 67 8.01 -15.91 5.59
C SER A 67 8.34 -14.84 4.55
N GLN A 68 9.62 -14.46 4.46
CA GLN A 68 10.09 -13.52 3.43
C GLN A 68 9.86 -14.06 2.00
N MET A 69 9.93 -15.37 1.80
CA MET A 69 9.67 -15.96 0.49
C MET A 69 8.19 -15.91 0.13
N GLU A 70 7.28 -16.18 1.07
CA GLU A 70 5.84 -16.04 0.83
C GLU A 70 5.46 -14.58 0.52
N ARG A 71 6.06 -13.60 1.21
CA ARG A 71 5.90 -12.17 0.88
C ARG A 71 6.34 -11.85 -0.54
N TYR A 72 7.49 -12.40 -0.94
CA TYR A 72 8.01 -12.26 -2.30
C TYR A 72 7.07 -12.90 -3.33
N ILE A 73 6.58 -14.13 -3.07
CA ILE A 73 5.65 -14.83 -3.95
C ILE A 73 4.36 -14.03 -4.17
N VAL A 74 3.77 -13.46 -3.12
CA VAL A 74 2.58 -12.59 -3.26
C VAL A 74 2.89 -11.38 -4.14
N SER A 75 4.02 -10.71 -3.90
CA SER A 75 4.43 -9.54 -4.68
C SER A 75 4.75 -9.88 -6.15
N ASP A 76 5.41 -11.01 -6.42
CA ASP A 76 5.79 -11.42 -7.78
C ASP A 76 4.56 -11.82 -8.59
N GLU A 77 3.67 -12.65 -8.03
CA GLU A 77 2.45 -13.07 -8.73
C GLU A 77 1.47 -11.89 -8.91
N ALA A 78 1.37 -10.96 -7.94
CA ALA A 78 0.60 -9.73 -8.12
C ALA A 78 1.16 -8.85 -9.24
N SER A 79 2.49 -8.69 -9.31
CA SER A 79 3.16 -7.97 -10.40
C SER A 79 2.88 -8.60 -11.76
N ARG A 80 2.92 -9.95 -11.84
CA ARG A 80 2.60 -10.71 -13.07
C ARG A 80 1.13 -10.52 -13.49
N ALA A 81 0.22 -10.50 -12.54
CA ALA A 81 -1.21 -10.27 -12.77
C ALA A 81 -1.54 -8.79 -13.06
N GLY A 82 -0.58 -7.86 -12.88
CA GLY A 82 -0.85 -6.43 -12.93
C GLY A 82 -1.84 -5.98 -11.85
N ALA A 83 -1.88 -6.69 -10.73
CA ALA A 83 -2.72 -6.37 -9.58
C ALA A 83 -2.03 -5.30 -8.71
N PRO A 84 -2.78 -4.36 -8.12
CA PRO A 84 -2.22 -3.27 -7.31
C PRO A 84 -1.86 -3.75 -5.89
N LEU A 85 -0.93 -4.72 -5.79
CA LEU A 85 -0.48 -5.32 -4.53
C LEU A 85 1.02 -5.70 -4.59
N PRO A 86 1.79 -5.50 -3.50
CA PRO A 86 1.44 -4.69 -2.34
C PRO A 86 1.32 -3.20 -2.73
N PRO A 87 0.44 -2.43 -2.08
CA PRO A 87 0.41 -0.98 -2.29
C PRO A 87 1.76 -0.38 -1.89
N TYR A 88 2.45 0.21 -2.87
CA TYR A 88 3.81 0.73 -2.71
C TYR A 88 3.91 1.70 -1.53
N LEU A 89 2.97 2.64 -1.42
CA LEU A 89 3.04 3.67 -0.38
C LEU A 89 2.78 3.13 1.01
N VAL A 90 1.95 2.11 1.17
CA VAL A 90 1.76 1.42 2.46
C VAL A 90 3.08 0.81 2.94
N SER A 91 3.88 0.25 2.04
CA SER A 91 5.20 -0.33 2.39
C SER A 91 6.19 0.70 2.95
N ILE A 92 5.96 1.99 2.65
CA ILE A 92 6.75 3.12 3.14
C ILE A 92 6.11 3.70 4.41
N MET A 93 4.81 3.97 4.35
CA MET A 93 4.07 4.67 5.40
C MET A 93 3.94 3.86 6.68
N GLY A 94 3.72 2.55 6.58
CA GLY A 94 3.66 1.67 7.74
C GLY A 94 4.90 1.80 8.63
N PRO A 95 6.12 1.56 8.12
CA PRO A 95 7.37 1.77 8.86
C PRO A 95 7.58 3.19 9.39
N LEU A 96 7.19 4.22 8.63
CA LEU A 96 7.29 5.60 9.09
C LEU A 96 6.36 5.89 10.28
N ILE A 97 5.11 5.41 10.23
CA ILE A 97 4.14 5.56 11.32
C ILE A 97 4.59 4.75 12.55
N MET A 98 5.10 3.53 12.38
CA MET A 98 5.64 2.74 13.49
C MET A 98 6.78 3.48 14.21
N LYS A 99 7.68 4.10 13.44
CA LYS A 99 8.88 4.74 13.98
C LYS A 99 8.66 6.17 14.50
N TYR A 100 7.87 6.98 13.79
CA TYR A 100 7.74 8.42 14.03
C TYR A 100 6.30 8.87 14.28
N GLY A 101 5.30 8.01 14.07
CA GLY A 101 3.90 8.33 14.30
C GLY A 101 3.57 8.47 15.78
N THR A 102 2.57 9.30 16.06
CA THR A 102 1.95 9.39 17.39
C THR A 102 1.16 8.13 17.70
N ASP A 103 0.77 7.93 18.97
CA ASP A 103 -0.05 6.78 19.37
C ASP A 103 -1.37 6.75 18.61
N TRP A 104 -2.01 7.91 18.39
CA TRP A 104 -3.20 8.03 17.54
C TRP A 104 -2.96 7.51 16.12
N MET A 105 -1.83 7.87 15.46
CA MET A 105 -1.55 7.37 14.11
C MET A 105 -1.36 5.85 14.09
N LYS A 106 -0.74 5.30 15.13
CA LYS A 106 -0.53 3.85 15.22
C LYS A 106 -1.85 3.11 15.45
N GLU A 107 -2.71 3.63 16.33
CA GLU A 107 -4.00 3.04 16.69
C GLU A 107 -5.05 3.18 15.59
N ASP A 108 -5.06 4.28 14.83
CA ASP A 108 -6.05 4.51 13.76
C ASP A 108 -5.57 3.96 12.41
N VAL A 109 -4.33 4.25 12.00
CA VAL A 109 -3.90 4.06 10.61
C VAL A 109 -3.41 2.65 10.33
N LEU A 110 -2.65 2.05 11.25
CA LEU A 110 -2.07 0.73 11.03
C LEU A 110 -3.15 -0.37 10.91
N PRO A 111 -4.25 -0.37 11.70
CA PRO A 111 -5.37 -1.27 11.47
C PRO A 111 -6.07 -1.04 10.12
N ARG A 112 -6.22 0.21 9.69
CA ARG A 112 -6.81 0.55 8.38
C ARG A 112 -5.94 0.06 7.23
N ILE A 113 -4.62 0.12 7.36
CA ILE A 113 -3.68 -0.48 6.40
C ILE A 113 -3.98 -1.96 6.23
N ARG A 114 -4.09 -2.72 7.32
CA ARG A 114 -4.34 -4.17 7.28
C ARG A 114 -5.60 -4.52 6.50
N ASN A 115 -6.68 -3.75 6.70
CA ASN A 115 -7.95 -3.96 6.02
C ASN A 115 -7.99 -3.40 4.58
N GLY A 116 -7.01 -2.57 4.21
CA GLY A 116 -7.03 -1.80 2.98
C GLY A 116 -8.02 -0.64 3.01
N ASP A 117 -8.40 -0.13 4.19
CA ASP A 117 -9.34 0.99 4.38
C ASP A 117 -8.66 2.37 4.33
N VAL A 118 -7.39 2.40 3.92
CA VAL A 118 -6.61 3.62 3.73
C VAL A 118 -5.68 3.43 2.54
N ASP A 119 -5.65 4.43 1.67
CA ASP A 119 -4.59 4.62 0.71
C ASP A 119 -3.87 5.94 1.01
N PHE A 120 -2.66 6.05 0.49
CA PHE A 120 -1.77 7.18 0.73
C PHE A 120 -1.47 7.89 -0.56
N VAL A 121 -1.21 9.19 -0.46
CA VAL A 121 -0.61 9.97 -1.55
C VAL A 121 0.58 10.73 -1.00
N LEU A 122 1.74 10.59 -1.66
CA LEU A 122 2.94 11.35 -1.32
C LEU A 122 2.88 12.76 -1.93
N GLY A 123 2.62 13.75 -1.09
CA GLY A 123 2.59 15.16 -1.46
C GLY A 123 3.97 15.83 -1.50
N PHE A 124 4.97 15.24 -2.16
CA PHE A 124 6.32 15.85 -2.21
C PHE A 124 6.44 16.93 -3.29
N THR A 125 6.26 16.54 -4.55
CA THR A 125 6.50 17.38 -5.73
C THR A 125 5.60 18.61 -5.77
N GLU A 126 6.18 19.75 -6.13
CA GLU A 126 5.49 21.03 -6.38
C GLU A 126 5.71 21.47 -7.83
N PRO A 127 4.94 22.42 -8.38
CA PRO A 127 5.06 22.81 -9.79
C PRO A 127 6.49 23.21 -10.20
N GLU A 128 7.18 23.93 -9.31
CA GLU A 128 8.55 24.42 -9.55
C GLU A 128 9.63 23.57 -8.86
N THR A 129 9.26 22.45 -8.23
CA THR A 129 10.19 21.64 -7.42
C THR A 129 9.88 20.15 -7.51
N GLY A 130 10.71 19.44 -8.28
CA GLY A 130 10.71 17.97 -8.38
C GLY A 130 11.83 17.34 -7.58
N SER A 131 12.91 16.91 -8.26
CA SER A 131 14.05 16.23 -7.64
C SER A 131 14.75 17.03 -6.54
N ASP A 132 14.65 18.35 -6.57
CA ASP A 132 15.23 19.26 -5.58
C ASP A 132 14.31 19.47 -4.37
N LEU A 133 13.95 18.37 -3.70
CA LEU A 133 12.93 18.37 -2.64
C LEU A 133 13.24 19.34 -1.49
N ALA A 134 14.52 19.66 -1.27
CA ALA A 134 14.95 20.61 -0.24
C ALA A 134 14.43 22.04 -0.47
N ASN A 135 14.10 22.39 -1.73
CA ASN A 135 13.65 23.72 -2.13
C ASN A 135 12.12 23.85 -2.26
N LEU A 136 11.35 22.96 -1.62
CA LEU A 136 9.89 23.06 -1.60
C LEU A 136 9.41 24.40 -0.99
N GLN A 137 8.31 24.91 -1.50
CA GLN A 137 7.70 26.20 -1.15
C GLN A 137 6.48 26.07 -0.25
N THR A 138 5.86 24.90 -0.13
CA THR A 138 4.77 24.67 0.84
C THR A 138 5.25 25.03 2.25
N ARG A 139 4.43 25.78 2.99
CA ARG A 139 4.69 26.20 4.36
C ARG A 139 3.57 25.72 5.26
N ALA A 140 3.94 25.27 6.46
CA ALA A 140 3.02 25.03 7.56
C ALA A 140 3.37 26.01 8.68
N TYR A 141 2.38 26.78 9.15
CA TYR A 141 2.52 27.63 10.33
C TYR A 141 1.55 27.17 11.40
N ARG A 142 1.99 27.22 12.66
CA ARG A 142 1.18 26.81 13.81
C ARG A 142 0.22 27.95 14.16
N ASP A 143 -1.07 27.65 14.27
CA ASP A 143 -2.12 28.54 14.76
C ASP A 143 -2.91 27.83 15.86
N GLY A 144 -2.66 28.22 17.12
CA GLY A 144 -3.19 27.50 18.28
C GLY A 144 -2.73 26.04 18.31
N ASP A 145 -3.68 25.11 18.25
CA ASP A 145 -3.45 23.66 18.25
C ASP A 145 -3.46 23.05 16.84
N GLU A 146 -3.57 23.87 15.81
CA GLU A 146 -3.62 23.46 14.41
C GLU A 146 -2.40 23.95 13.62
N TYR A 147 -2.18 23.34 12.45
CA TYR A 147 -1.26 23.84 11.45
C TYR A 147 -2.04 24.31 10.24
N VAL A 148 -1.81 25.56 9.82
CA VAL A 148 -2.32 26.07 8.56
C VAL A 148 -1.27 25.84 7.48
N ILE A 149 -1.64 25.04 6.48
CA ILE A 149 -0.76 24.65 5.38
C ILE A 149 -1.11 25.50 4.16
N ASN A 150 -0.10 26.17 3.58
CA ASN A 150 -0.24 26.95 2.35
C ASN A 150 0.80 26.51 1.32
N GLY A 151 0.33 26.07 0.16
CA GLY A 151 1.16 25.56 -0.92
C GLY A 151 0.33 24.80 -1.94
N GLN A 152 1.02 24.13 -2.86
CA GLN A 152 0.39 23.31 -3.89
C GLN A 152 1.30 22.12 -4.21
N LYS A 153 0.69 20.96 -4.44
CA LYS A 153 1.39 19.72 -4.78
C LYS A 153 0.97 19.25 -6.16
N MET A 154 1.89 18.54 -6.82
CA MET A 154 1.72 17.98 -8.16
C MET A 154 1.88 16.47 -8.13
N TYR A 155 1.25 15.80 -9.10
CA TYR A 155 1.33 14.35 -9.32
C TYR A 155 0.73 13.47 -8.20
N GLY A 156 0.12 14.07 -7.17
CA GLY A 156 -0.83 13.38 -6.32
C GLY A 156 -2.18 13.32 -7.00
N ASN A 157 -2.73 12.12 -7.20
CA ASN A 157 -4.12 11.94 -7.64
C ASN A 157 -4.92 11.34 -6.47
N PRO A 158 -5.22 12.13 -5.42
CA PRO A 158 -5.94 11.62 -4.27
C PRO A 158 -7.36 11.20 -4.66
N GLY A 159 -7.72 9.97 -4.32
CA GLY A 159 -9.09 9.54 -4.17
C GLY A 159 -9.81 10.31 -3.05
N PRO A 160 -11.14 10.26 -3.01
CA PRO A 160 -11.94 10.99 -2.02
C PRO A 160 -11.64 10.60 -0.56
N ASP A 161 -11.08 9.42 -0.31
CA ASP A 161 -10.79 8.88 1.02
C ASP A 161 -9.27 8.74 1.29
N ASP A 162 -8.43 9.24 0.38
CA ASP A 162 -6.97 9.10 0.49
C ASP A 162 -6.40 10.08 1.52
N MET A 163 -5.59 9.55 2.43
CA MET A 163 -4.92 10.37 3.43
C MET A 163 -3.61 10.91 2.84
N MET A 164 -3.51 12.24 2.75
CA MET A 164 -2.23 12.90 2.49
C MET A 164 -1.54 13.14 3.84
N TYR A 165 -0.53 12.33 4.15
CA TYR A 165 0.38 12.55 5.26
C TYR A 165 1.62 13.32 4.81
#